data_AF-A0A9D8G8S5-F1
#
_entry.id   AF-A0A9D8G8S5-F1
#
_cell.length_a   1.000
_cell.length_b   1.000
_cell.length_c   1.000
_cell.angle_alpha   90.00
_cell.angle_beta   90.00
_cell.angle_gamma   90.00
#
_symmetry.space_group_name_H-M   'P 1'
#
loop_
_entity.id
_entity.type
_entity.pdbx_description
1 polymer ?
#
loop_
_entity_poly.entity_id
_entity_poly.type
_entity_poly.pdbx_seq_one_letter_code
_entity_poly.pdbx_strand_id
1 'polypeptide(L)'
;AFEAGARAVVVVTCPLGQCKLAEGNYRAQVRAGTIRRLLNEIGLSGERMILLHGDKGWQESDLLKSIEQAVAELSALPDNPMRDQ
;
A
#
# COMPACT_ATOMS: atom_id res chain seq x y z
N ALA A 1 -8.33 3.24 -8.27
CA ALA A 1 -8.07 1.84 -7.85
C ALA A 1 -9.25 1.28 -7.06
N PHE A 2 -9.56 1.82 -5.88
CA PHE A 2 -10.76 1.41 -5.12
C PHE A 2 -12.06 1.60 -5.91
N GLU A 3 -12.26 2.75 -6.53
CA GLU A 3 -13.40 3.00 -7.44
C GLU A 3 -13.45 2.06 -8.66
N ALA A 4 -12.32 1.44 -9.02
CA ALA A 4 -12.26 0.44 -10.10
C ALA A 4 -12.42 -1.00 -9.57
N GLY A 5 -12.91 -1.16 -8.34
CA GLY A 5 -13.19 -2.45 -7.73
C GLY A 5 -12.01 -3.18 -7.08
N ALA A 6 -10.84 -2.54 -6.94
CA ALA A 6 -9.71 -3.17 -6.25
C ALA A 6 -10.08 -3.47 -4.78
N ARG A 7 -9.92 -4.72 -4.31
CA ARG A 7 -10.19 -5.11 -2.90
C ARG A 7 -9.30 -4.35 -1.92
N ALA A 8 -8.03 -4.19 -2.31
CA ALA A 8 -6.98 -3.54 -1.56
C ALA A 8 -5.92 -2.99 -2.52
N VAL A 9 -5.04 -2.12 -2.01
CA VAL A 9 -3.94 -1.51 -2.76
C VAL A 9 -2.64 -1.63 -1.97
N VAL A 10 -1.61 -2.16 -2.62
CA VAL A 10 -0.23 -2.13 -2.10
C VAL A 10 0.54 -1.08 -2.90
N VAL A 11 1.13 -0.12 -2.19
CA VAL A 11 2.07 0.84 -2.76
C VAL A 11 3.47 0.45 -2.32
N VAL A 12 4.38 0.28 -3.27
CA VAL A 12 5.78 -0.07 -2.98
C VAL A 12 6.67 1.14 -3.27
N THR A 13 7.61 1.41 -2.38
CA THR A 13 8.59 2.50 -2.52
C THR A 13 10.02 2.01 -2.32
N CYS A 14 10.97 2.81 -2.79
CA CYS A 14 12.39 2.62 -2.48
C CYS A 14 12.68 2.74 -0.97
N PRO A 15 13.81 2.18 -0.50
CA PRO A 15 14.21 2.30 0.90
C PRO A 15 14.30 3.74 1.37
N LEU A 16 13.89 3.99 2.61
CA LEU A 16 14.00 5.31 3.22
C LEU A 16 15.46 5.78 3.18
N GLY A 17 15.65 7.07 2.87
CA GLY A 17 16.98 7.66 2.67
C GLY A 17 17.67 7.31 1.34
N GLN A 18 17.09 6.45 0.49
CA GLN A 18 17.65 6.06 -0.81
C GLN A 18 16.77 6.46 -2.00
N CYS A 19 15.88 7.43 -1.81
CA CYS A 19 15.04 7.89 -2.90
C CYS A 19 15.87 8.62 -3.96
N LYS A 20 15.86 8.13 -5.21
CA LYS A 20 16.49 8.80 -6.35
C LYS A 20 15.90 10.20 -6.62
N LEU A 21 14.66 10.42 -6.21
CA LEU A 21 13.93 11.68 -6.38
C LEU A 21 13.94 12.53 -5.09
N ALA A 22 15.03 12.44 -4.31
CA ALA A 22 15.24 13.09 -3.02
C ALA A 22 14.28 12.62 -1.90
N GLU A 23 13.01 13.01 -1.94
CA GLU A 23 12.06 12.81 -0.83
C GLU A 23 10.76 12.10 -1.25
N GLY A 24 10.74 11.49 -2.44
CA GLY A 24 9.53 10.87 -3.00
C GLY A 24 8.89 9.83 -2.07
N ASN A 25 9.68 8.97 -1.44
CA ASN A 25 9.17 7.93 -0.54
C ASN A 25 8.67 8.50 0.81
N TYR A 26 9.31 9.53 1.37
CA TYR A 26 8.82 10.23 2.56
C TYR A 26 7.49 10.93 2.28
N ARG A 27 7.36 11.60 1.13
CA ARG A 27 6.10 12.22 0.72
C ARG A 27 5.01 11.18 0.47
N ALA A 28 5.37 10.03 -0.11
CA ALA A 28 4.45 8.90 -0.26
C ALA A 28 3.97 8.37 1.09
N GLN A 29 4.83 8.31 2.11
CA GLN A 29 4.48 7.90 3.47
C GLN A 29 3.42 8.82 4.10
N VAL A 30 3.62 10.14 4.02
CA VAL A 30 2.64 11.13 4.52
C VAL A 30 1.31 11.03 3.78
N ARG A 31 1.36 10.91 2.44
CA ARG A 31 0.15 10.77 1.61
C ARG A 31 -0.59 9.47 1.88
N ALA A 32 0.12 8.36 2.03
CA ALA A 32 -0.46 7.07 2.37
C ALA A 32 -1.16 7.12 3.73
N GLY A 33 -0.53 7.73 4.74
CA GLY A 33 -1.16 7.94 6.04
C GLY A 33 -2.45 8.77 5.94
N THR A 34 -2.43 9.83 5.14
CA THR A 34 -3.62 10.67 4.89
C THR A 34 -4.73 9.88 4.21
N ILE A 35 -4.41 9.09 3.17
CA ILE A 35 -5.39 8.25 2.46
C ILE A 35 -5.97 7.19 3.39
N ARG A 36 -5.14 6.51 4.20
CA ARG A 36 -5.62 5.53 5.19
C ARG A 36 -6.61 6.16 6.18
N ARG A 37 -6.33 7.38 6.66
CA ARG A 37 -7.28 8.13 7.50
C ARG A 37 -8.58 8.42 6.77
N LEU A 38 -8.52 8.91 5.54
CA LEU A 38 -9.71 9.20 4.72
C LEU A 38 -10.55 7.94 4.49
N LEU A 39 -9.92 6.80 4.17
CA LEU A 39 -10.61 5.52 3.99
C LEU A 39 -11.35 5.07 5.25
N ASN A 40 -10.77 5.30 6.43
CA ASN A 40 -11.47 5.06 7.70
C ASN A 40 -12.66 5.99 7.87
N GLU A 41 -12.49 7.29 7.58
CA GLU A 41 -13.54 8.31 7.74
C GLU A 41 -14.76 8.06 6.86
N ILE A 42 -14.55 7.53 5.64
CA ILE A 42 -15.64 7.22 4.69
C ILE A 42 -16.15 5.77 4.82
N GLY A 43 -15.67 5.00 5.81
CA GLY A 43 -16.14 3.64 6.06
C GLY A 43 -15.62 2.56 5.10
N LEU A 44 -14.59 2.84 4.30
CA LEU A 44 -13.97 1.84 3.40
C LEU A 44 -12.86 1.00 4.06
N SER A 45 -12.46 1.35 5.29
CA SER A 45 -11.32 0.74 6.02
C SER A 45 -9.95 1.04 5.41
N GLY A 46 -9.14 1.78 6.16
CA GLY A 46 -7.77 2.15 5.81
C GLY A 46 -6.76 1.00 5.92
N GLU A 47 -7.16 -0.18 6.42
CA GLU A 47 -6.33 -1.39 6.39
C GLU A 47 -6.19 -1.96 4.97
N ARG A 48 -7.10 -1.59 4.06
CA ARG A 48 -7.06 -1.98 2.63
C ARG A 48 -5.93 -1.31 1.84
N MET A 49 -5.15 -0.43 2.47
CA MET A 49 -4.00 0.19 1.84
C MET A 49 -2.73 -0.08 2.66
N ILE A 50 -1.76 -0.72 2.03
CA ILE A 50 -0.44 -0.98 2.60
C ILE A 50 0.59 -0.15 1.83
N LEU A 51 1.50 0.50 2.57
CA LEU A 51 2.71 1.08 2.01
C LEU A 51 3.90 0.23 2.45
N LEU A 52 4.59 -0.35 1.46
CA LEU A 52 5.84 -1.05 1.68
C LEU A 52 7.01 -0.13 1.32
N HIS A 53 7.99 -0.10 2.21
CA HIS A 53 9.32 0.42 1.92
C HIS A 53 10.22 -0.76 1.62
N GLY A 54 10.94 -0.72 0.50
CA GLY A 54 12.07 -1.63 0.31
C GLY A 54 13.12 -1.43 1.40
N ASP A 55 14.07 -2.36 1.51
CA ASP A 55 15.24 -2.19 2.36
C ASP A 55 16.53 -2.13 1.53
N LYS A 56 17.58 -1.57 2.11
CA LYS A 56 18.91 -1.53 1.52
C LYS A 56 19.40 -2.96 1.29
N GLY A 57 19.73 -3.28 0.04
CA GLY A 57 20.30 -4.58 -0.32
C GLY A 57 19.26 -5.67 -0.58
N TRP A 58 17.97 -5.37 -0.50
CA TRP A 58 16.93 -6.28 -0.99
C TRP A 58 17.21 -6.67 -2.44
N GLN A 59 17.12 -7.97 -2.68
CA GLN A 59 17.05 -8.53 -4.02
C GLN A 59 15.59 -8.55 -4.48
N GLU A 60 15.37 -8.81 -5.77
CA GLU A 60 14.03 -8.93 -6.34
C GLU A 60 13.17 -9.96 -5.58
N SER A 61 13.77 -11.07 -5.14
CA SER A 61 13.09 -12.09 -4.35
C SER A 61 12.57 -11.60 -2.99
N ASP A 62 13.27 -10.65 -2.35
CA ASP A 62 12.84 -10.10 -1.05
C ASP A 62 11.65 -9.17 -1.22
N LEU A 63 11.66 -8.40 -2.32
CA LEU A 63 10.53 -7.57 -2.70
C LEU A 63 9.30 -8.42 -3.04
N LEU A 64 9.47 -9.47 -3.84
CA LEU A 64 8.38 -10.38 -4.21
C LEU A 64 7.76 -11.03 -2.98
N LYS A 65 8.57 -11.58 -2.06
CA LYS A 65 8.09 -12.14 -0.79
C LYS A 65 7.30 -11.13 0.04
N SER A 66 7.78 -9.89 0.12
CA SER A 66 7.11 -8.83 0.86
C SER A 66 5.75 -8.46 0.24
N ILE A 67 5.66 -8.44 -1.09
CA ILE A 67 4.40 -8.21 -1.81
C ILE A 67 3.46 -9.40 -1.61
N GLU A 68 3.94 -10.64 -1.73
CA GLU A 68 3.16 -11.86 -1.51
C GLU A 68 2.55 -11.90 -0.11
N GLN A 69 3.35 -11.56 0.92
CA GLN A 69 2.87 -11.46 2.29
C GLN A 69 1.77 -10.38 2.42
N ALA A 70 1.99 -9.18 1.89
CA ALA A 70 0.99 -8.12 1.92
C ALA A 70 -0.30 -8.53 1.19
N VAL A 71 -0.19 -9.22 0.06
CA VAL A 71 -1.36 -9.75 -0.66
C VAL A 71 -2.08 -10.80 0.17
N ALA A 72 -1.37 -11.72 0.84
CA ALA A 72 -1.99 -12.73 1.69
C ALA A 72 -2.79 -12.10 2.84
N GLU A 73 -2.22 -11.08 3.51
CA GLU A 73 -2.89 -10.31 4.56
C GLU A 73 -4.14 -9.60 4.03
N LEU A 74 -4.03 -8.92 2.89
CA LEU A 74 -5.14 -8.18 2.27
C LEU A 74 -6.24 -9.08 1.68
N SER A 75 -5.90 -10.33 1.33
CA SER A 75 -6.84 -11.32 0.79
C SER A 75 -7.84 -11.80 1.84
N ALA A 76 -7.48 -11.68 3.13
CA ALA A 76 -8.37 -12.03 4.24
C ALA A 76 -9.46 -10.98 4.49
N LEU A 77 -9.34 -9.78 3.90
CA LEU A 77 -10.33 -8.72 4.05
C LEU A 77 -11.60 -9.03 3.23
N PRO A 78 -12.78 -8.57 3.69
CA PRO A 78 -13.99 -8.60 2.88
C PRO A 78 -13.79 -7.90 1.52
N ASP A 79 -14.66 -8.15 0.55
CA ASP A 79 -14.61 -7.46 -0.75
C ASP A 79 -14.72 -5.94 -0.57
N ASN A 80 -14.18 -5.19 -1.54
CA ASN A 80 -14.33 -3.74 -1.56
C ASN A 80 -15.82 -3.42 -1.83
N PRO A 81 -16.49 -2.64 -0.96
CA PRO A 81 -17.89 -2.25 -1.13
C PRO A 81 -18.21 -1.56 -2.47
N MET A 82 -17.19 -1.00 -3.13
CA MET A 82 -17.32 -0.32 -4.43
C MET A 82 -17.14 -1.27 -5.63
N ARG A 83 -16.92 -2.58 -5.42
CA ARG A 83 -16.67 -3.51 -6.55
C ARG A 83 -17.90 -3.77 -7.40
N ASP A 84 -19.08 -3.73 -6.78
CA ASP A 84 -20.35 -4.09 -7.42
C ASP A 84 -21.26 -2.86 -7.61
N GLN A 85 -20.68 -1.65 -7.54
CA GLN A 85 -21.32 -0.36 -7.84
C GLN A 85 -20.99 0.08 -9.26
#